data_AF-A0A9K3IHT9-F1
#
_entry.id   AF-A0A9K3IHT9-F1
#
_cell.length_a   1.000
_cell.length_b   1.000
_cell.length_c   1.000
_cell.angle_alpha   90.00
_cell.angle_beta   90.00
_cell.angle_gamma   90.00
#
_symmetry.space_group_name_H-M   'P 1'
#
loop_
_entity.id
_entity.type
_entity.pdbx_description
1 polymer ?
#
loop_
_entity_poly.entity_id
_entity_poly.type
_entity_poly.pdbx_seq_one_letter_code
_entity_poly.pdbx_strand_id
1 'polypeptide(L)'
;MSPPDMVMVRHFEFLCRSHGIEPTVEKFRVFYQLIRNIGFYSFGNRGSAKKILLNPPKSFHDWKMKFFFLKEEVIPIALIFREPDSIEKEELPIPKGADWYLKLTATPNRIFGENVLVATQMSDKWLENNNEMPVLNFQDRGLLFL
;
A
#
# COMPACT_ATOMS: atom_id res chain seq x y z
N MET A 1 0.73 -11.27 8.84
CA MET A 1 1.11 -9.87 8.56
C MET A 1 1.24 -9.70 7.06
N SER A 2 0.78 -8.58 6.51
CA SER A 2 0.88 -8.27 5.08
C SER A 2 2.30 -7.84 4.70
N PRO A 3 2.88 -8.25 3.55
CA PRO A 3 4.18 -7.76 3.09
C PRO A 3 4.26 -6.21 3.12
N PRO A 4 5.45 -5.60 3.33
CA PRO A 4 5.58 -4.14 3.39
C PRO A 4 5.01 -3.42 2.15
N ASP A 5 5.15 -4.03 0.98
CA ASP A 5 4.57 -3.55 -0.28
C ASP A 5 3.04 -3.57 -0.26
N MET A 6 2.45 -4.62 0.32
CA MET A 6 0.99 -4.71 0.51
C MET A 6 0.48 -3.68 1.50
N VAL A 7 1.29 -3.24 2.47
CA VAL A 7 0.94 -2.13 3.36
C VAL A 7 0.89 -0.80 2.59
N MET A 8 1.83 -0.54 1.67
CA MET A 8 1.78 0.65 0.82
C MET A 8 0.54 0.66 -0.08
N VAL A 9 0.22 -0.49 -0.69
CA VAL A 9 -0.97 -0.64 -1.56
C VAL A 9 -2.26 -0.46 -0.76
N ARG A 10 -2.41 -1.15 0.39
CA ARG A 10 -3.60 -1.04 1.26
C ARG A 10 -3.77 0.36 1.83
N HIS A 11 -2.68 0.98 2.30
CA HIS A 11 -2.72 2.36 2.81
C HIS A 11 -3.17 3.34 1.73
N PHE A 12 -2.62 3.23 0.53
CA PHE A 12 -3.04 4.04 -0.60
C PHE A 12 -4.52 3.84 -0.93
N GLU A 13 -4.98 2.58 -0.97
CA GLU A 13 -6.38 2.25 -1.23
C GLU A 13 -7.32 2.85 -0.18
N PHE A 14 -7.04 2.66 1.12
CA PHE A 14 -7.85 3.22 2.20
C PHE A 14 -7.89 4.74 2.15
N LEU A 15 -6.74 5.37 1.90
CA LEU A 15 -6.66 6.82 1.78
C LEU A 15 -7.46 7.34 0.58
N CYS A 16 -7.44 6.64 -0.55
CA CYS A 16 -8.28 7.01 -1.69
C CYS A 16 -9.77 6.87 -1.35
N ARG A 17 -10.18 5.71 -0.81
CA ARG A 17 -11.58 5.43 -0.47
C ARG A 17 -12.14 6.38 0.59
N SER A 18 -11.35 6.79 1.59
CA SER A 18 -11.79 7.74 2.63
C SER A 18 -12.09 9.14 2.09
N HIS A 19 -11.50 9.50 0.94
CA HIS A 19 -11.74 10.77 0.23
C HIS A 19 -12.69 10.63 -0.97
N GLY A 20 -13.31 9.45 -1.16
CA GLY A 20 -14.16 9.18 -2.34
C GLY A 20 -13.40 9.20 -3.67
N ILE A 21 -12.09 8.93 -3.63
CA ILE A 21 -11.22 8.88 -4.81
C ILE A 21 -11.09 7.41 -5.25
N GLU A 22 -11.25 7.15 -6.55
CA GLU A 22 -10.99 5.83 -7.11
C GLU A 22 -9.48 5.50 -7.09
N PRO A 23 -9.06 4.41 -6.44
CA PRO A 23 -7.67 3.97 -6.46
C PRO A 23 -7.33 3.37 -7.84
N THR A 24 -6.31 3.91 -8.50
CA THR A 24 -5.80 3.37 -9.77
C THR A 24 -4.29 3.21 -9.72
N VAL A 25 -3.74 2.38 -10.61
CA VAL A 25 -2.30 2.15 -10.71
C VAL A 25 -1.56 3.45 -11.04
N GLU A 26 -2.12 4.30 -11.89
CA GLU A 26 -1.52 5.58 -12.27
C GLU A 26 -1.41 6.52 -11.06
N LYS A 27 -2.46 6.61 -10.23
CA LYS A 27 -2.44 7.42 -9.00
C LYS A 27 -1.47 6.87 -7.97
N PHE A 28 -1.36 5.53 -7.85
CA PHE A 28 -0.38 4.88 -6.97
C PHE A 28 1.05 5.23 -7.40
N ARG A 29 1.34 5.15 -8.70
CA ARG A 29 2.66 5.46 -9.29
C ARG A 29 3.10 6.92 -9.16
N VAL A 30 2.18 7.83 -8.79
CA VAL A 30 2.57 9.21 -8.41
C VAL A 30 3.38 9.22 -7.11
N PHE A 31 3.04 8.37 -6.14
CA PHE A 31 3.66 8.35 -4.81
C PHE A 31 4.77 7.29 -4.70
N TYR A 32 4.60 6.17 -5.39
CA TYR A 32 5.49 5.02 -5.29
C TYR A 32 6.06 4.65 -6.66
N GLN A 33 7.25 4.06 -6.69
CA GLN A 33 7.89 3.55 -7.90
C GLN A 33 8.39 2.14 -7.64
N LEU A 34 8.50 1.36 -8.71
CA LEU A 34 9.14 0.06 -8.64
C LEU A 34 10.62 0.24 -8.23
N ILE A 35 11.08 -0.56 -7.28
CA ILE A 35 12.48 -0.61 -6.86
C ILE A 35 12.95 -2.06 -6.86
N ARG A 36 14.26 -2.25 -7.01
CA ARG A 36 14.91 -3.55 -6.83
C ARG A 36 15.76 -3.47 -5.59
N ASN A 37 15.55 -4.38 -4.64
CA ASN A 37 16.34 -4.47 -3.43
C ASN A 37 16.72 -5.93 -3.16
N ILE A 38 18.02 -6.20 -3.04
CA ILE A 38 18.60 -7.53 -2.75
C ILE A 38 17.95 -8.63 -3.61
N GLY A 39 17.86 -8.41 -4.93
CA GLY A 39 17.33 -9.39 -5.88
C GLY A 39 15.81 -9.47 -6.03
N PHE A 40 15.03 -8.67 -5.29
CA PHE A 40 13.56 -8.67 -5.37
C PHE A 40 13.01 -7.32 -5.86
N TYR A 41 11.87 -7.37 -6.53
CA TYR A 41 11.07 -6.18 -6.88
C TYR A 41 10.13 -5.81 -5.72
N SER A 42 9.99 -4.52 -5.47
CA SER A 42 9.20 -3.93 -4.38
C SER A 42 8.80 -2.50 -4.77
N PHE A 43 8.06 -1.77 -3.91
CA PHE A 43 7.72 -0.37 -4.12
C PHE A 43 8.49 0.54 -3.15
N GLY A 44 9.07 1.61 -3.68
CA GLY A 44 9.74 2.66 -2.93
C GLY A 44 9.02 4.00 -3.09
N ASN A 45 9.19 4.90 -2.12
CA ASN A 45 8.70 6.28 -2.26
C ASN A 45 9.40 7.00 -3.42
N ARG A 46 8.65 7.79 -4.20
CA ARG A 46 9.21 8.70 -5.21
C ARG A 46 9.75 9.95 -4.52
N GLY A 47 11.05 10.21 -4.68
CA GLY A 47 11.75 11.28 -3.96
C GLY A 47 11.19 12.69 -4.20
N SER A 48 10.55 12.93 -5.35
CA SER A 48 9.96 14.21 -5.70
C SER A 48 8.52 14.37 -5.19
N ALA A 49 7.83 13.27 -4.84
CA ALA A 49 6.46 13.28 -4.33
C ALA A 49 6.40 13.46 -2.81
N LYS A 50 5.31 14.06 -2.32
CA LYS A 50 5.07 14.14 -0.87
C LYS A 50 4.74 12.74 -0.35
N LYS A 51 5.45 12.31 0.69
CA LYS A 51 5.20 11.01 1.34
C LYS A 51 3.81 10.99 1.96
N ILE A 52 2.98 10.04 1.54
CA ILE A 52 1.66 9.78 2.12
C ILE A 52 1.70 8.68 3.20
N LEU A 53 2.79 7.92 3.26
CA LEU A 53 3.12 6.96 4.31
C LEU A 53 4.54 7.24 4.80
N LEU A 54 4.68 7.74 6.04
CA LEU A 54 5.99 8.17 6.57
C LEU A 54 6.85 7.00 7.06
N ASN A 55 6.24 6.04 7.76
CA ASN A 55 6.93 4.95 8.44
C ASN A 55 6.31 3.61 8.04
N PRO A 56 6.53 3.12 6.81
CA PRO A 56 6.13 1.76 6.46
C PRO A 56 6.80 0.77 7.43
N PRO A 57 6.10 -0.27 7.89
CA PRO A 57 6.69 -1.31 8.74
C PRO A 57 7.96 -1.87 8.08
N LYS A 58 9.08 -1.89 8.82
CA LYS A 58 10.34 -2.45 8.32
C LYS A 58 10.22 -3.98 8.34
N SER A 59 10.31 -4.59 7.15
CA SER A 59 10.49 -6.02 6.86
C SER A 59 9.92 -7.01 7.89
N PHE A 60 8.89 -7.76 7.50
CA PHE A 60 8.51 -8.96 8.24
C PHE A 60 9.56 -10.08 8.07
N HIS A 61 9.73 -10.94 9.06
CA HIS A 61 10.45 -12.20 8.88
C HIS A 61 9.60 -13.14 8.00
N ASP A 62 10.25 -13.89 7.10
CA ASP A 62 9.66 -14.99 6.31
C ASP A 62 8.47 -14.66 5.39
N TRP A 63 8.15 -13.39 5.15
CA TRP A 63 7.07 -13.00 4.22
C TRP A 63 7.28 -13.55 2.80
N LYS A 64 8.55 -13.72 2.41
CA LYS A 64 9.00 -14.22 1.10
C LYS A 64 8.52 -15.64 0.80
N MET A 65 8.18 -16.42 1.83
CA MET A 65 7.69 -17.80 1.68
C MET A 65 6.17 -17.87 1.51
N LYS A 66 5.44 -16.75 1.65
CA LYS A 66 4.01 -16.81 1.93
C LYS A 66 3.08 -16.44 0.78
N PHE A 67 3.44 -15.61 -0.18
CA PHE A 67 2.46 -15.21 -1.22
C PHE A 67 3.11 -14.69 -2.49
N PHE A 68 2.83 -15.33 -3.64
CA PHE A 68 2.58 -14.71 -4.95
C PHE A 68 1.83 -15.71 -5.85
N PHE A 69 0.51 -15.86 -5.66
CA PHE A 69 -0.32 -16.49 -6.69
C PHE A 69 -0.84 -15.39 -7.61
N LEU A 70 -0.22 -15.23 -8.77
CA LEU A 70 -0.83 -14.49 -9.88
C LEU A 70 -1.71 -15.47 -10.64
N LYS A 71 -2.94 -15.05 -10.98
CA LYS A 71 -3.75 -15.79 -11.95
C LYS A 71 -3.03 -15.79 -13.29
N GLU A 72 -2.94 -16.94 -13.94
CA GLU A 72 -2.23 -17.12 -15.21
C GLU A 72 -2.74 -16.14 -16.27
N GLU A 73 -4.04 -15.84 -16.28
CA GLU A 73 -4.68 -14.93 -17.22
C GLU A 73 -4.28 -13.45 -17.04
N VAL A 74 -3.67 -13.10 -15.90
CA VAL A 74 -3.14 -11.75 -15.62
C VAL A 74 -1.70 -11.60 -16.14
N ILE A 75 -1.04 -12.71 -16.48
CA ILE A 75 0.29 -12.76 -17.06
C ILE A 75 0.10 -12.76 -18.59
N PRO A 76 0.32 -11.63 -19.29
CA PRO A 76 0.30 -11.67 -20.75
C PRO A 76 1.32 -12.70 -21.24
N ILE A 77 0.88 -13.58 -22.15
CA ILE A 77 1.57 -14.79 -22.67
C ILE A 77 3.00 -14.53 -23.18
N ALA A 78 3.42 -13.26 -23.30
CA ALA A 78 4.78 -12.84 -23.65
C ALA A 78 5.39 -11.92 -22.58
N LEU A 79 5.52 -12.40 -21.34
CA LEU A 79 6.34 -11.74 -20.33
C LEU A 79 7.81 -12.01 -20.63
N ILE A 80 8.41 -11.15 -21.47
CA ILE A 80 9.85 -11.16 -21.70
C ILE A 80 10.52 -10.75 -20.39
N PHE A 81 11.26 -11.68 -19.78
CA PHE A 81 12.08 -11.38 -18.61
C PHE A 81 13.15 -10.35 -19.02
N ARG A 82 13.10 -9.16 -18.42
CA ARG A 82 14.13 -8.15 -18.62
C ARG A 82 15.44 -8.61 -17.98
N GLU A 83 16.57 -8.28 -18.60
CA GLU A 83 17.87 -8.42 -17.94
C GLU A 83 17.91 -7.60 -16.64
N PRO A 84 18.63 -8.08 -15.62
CA PRO A 84 18.63 -7.50 -14.27
C PRO A 84 19.08 -6.04 -14.14
N ASP A 85 19.60 -5.42 -15.21
CA ASP A 85 20.28 -4.14 -15.12
C ASP A 85 19.36 -2.94 -15.36
N SER A 86 19.22 -2.19 -14.25
CA SER A 86 18.52 -0.93 -14.05
C SER A 86 16.99 -0.96 -14.24
N ILE A 87 16.26 -0.94 -13.12
CA ILE A 87 14.92 -0.36 -13.14
C ILE A 87 15.12 1.13 -13.41
N GLU A 88 14.74 1.56 -14.60
CA GLU A 88 14.68 2.98 -14.92
C GLU A 88 13.79 3.70 -13.91
N LYS A 89 14.30 4.78 -13.32
CA LYS A 89 13.49 5.61 -12.43
C LYS A 89 12.36 6.22 -13.23
N GLU A 90 11.14 6.03 -12.76
CA GLU A 90 9.97 6.62 -13.41
C GLU A 90 9.95 8.14 -13.23
N GLU A 91 10.13 8.88 -14.32
CA GLU A 91 9.96 10.33 -14.40
C GLU A 91 8.52 10.74 -14.71
N LEU A 92 7.57 10.26 -13.91
CA LEU A 92 6.18 10.72 -14.01
C LEU A 92 6.01 12.13 -13.42
N PRO A 93 5.33 13.05 -14.11
CA PRO A 93 5.07 14.39 -13.58
C PRO A 93 4.20 14.31 -12.33
N ILE A 94 4.46 15.20 -11.37
CA ILE A 94 3.66 15.29 -10.15
C ILE A 94 2.47 16.20 -10.44
N PRO A 95 1.23 15.71 -10.27
CA PRO A 95 0.03 16.49 -10.57
C PRO A 95 -0.30 17.45 -9.41
N LYS A 96 0.60 18.42 -9.14
CA LYS A 96 0.51 19.33 -7.98
C LYS A 96 -0.81 20.13 -7.93
N GLY A 97 -1.44 20.38 -9.07
CA GLY A 97 -2.72 21.09 -9.17
C GLY A 97 -3.96 20.20 -9.20
N ALA A 98 -3.81 18.87 -9.14
CA ALA A 98 -4.96 17.98 -9.18
C ALA A 98 -5.61 17.87 -7.78
N ASP A 99 -6.92 18.09 -7.72
CA ASP A 99 -7.69 18.06 -6.46
C ASP A 99 -7.48 16.78 -5.66
N TRP A 100 -7.46 15.63 -6.34
CA TRP A 100 -7.24 14.35 -5.69
C TRP A 100 -5.85 14.27 -5.04
N TYR A 101 -4.81 14.79 -5.70
CA TYR A 101 -3.44 14.77 -5.18
C TYR A 101 -3.31 15.67 -3.95
N LEU A 102 -3.93 16.85 -4.00
CA LEU A 102 -3.98 17.79 -2.87
C LEU A 102 -4.71 17.16 -1.67
N LYS A 103 -5.85 16.51 -1.88
CA LYS A 103 -6.60 15.81 -0.81
C LYS A 103 -5.79 14.70 -0.14
N LEU A 104 -5.18 13.82 -0.95
CA LEU A 104 -4.37 12.71 -0.41
C LEU A 104 -3.16 13.22 0.37
N THR A 105 -2.51 14.27 -0.11
CA THR A 105 -1.30 14.81 0.52
C THR A 105 -1.56 15.76 1.70
N ALA A 106 -2.76 16.31 1.83
CA ALA A 106 -3.17 17.12 2.97
C ALA A 106 -3.49 16.28 4.22
N THR A 107 -3.82 15.00 4.05
CA THR A 107 -4.17 14.12 5.16
C THR A 107 -2.96 13.90 6.08
N PRO A 108 -3.04 14.26 7.37
CA PRO A 108 -1.91 14.12 8.28
C PRO A 108 -1.65 12.65 8.59
N ASN A 109 -0.37 12.28 8.67
CA ASN A 109 0.03 10.97 9.19
C ASN A 109 -0.17 10.97 10.71
N ARG A 110 -0.82 9.94 11.24
CA ARG A 110 -0.97 9.72 12.69
C ARG A 110 -0.45 8.33 13.06
N ILE A 111 0.10 8.21 14.27
CA ILE A 111 0.46 6.92 14.85
C ILE A 111 -0.80 6.38 15.53
N PHE A 112 -1.17 5.15 15.19
CA PHE A 112 -2.30 4.46 15.79
C PHE A 112 -1.81 3.23 16.56
N GLY A 113 -2.61 2.79 17.54
CA GLY A 113 -2.38 1.54 18.26
C GLY A 113 -2.62 0.30 17.39
N GLU A 114 -2.16 -0.85 17.88
CA GLU A 114 -2.23 -2.14 17.17
C GLU A 114 -3.66 -2.52 16.76
N ASN A 115 -4.65 -2.19 17.60
CA ASN A 115 -6.07 -2.42 17.33
C ASN A 115 -6.55 -1.79 16.01
N VAL A 116 -6.15 -0.56 15.73
CA VAL A 116 -6.47 0.14 14.47
C VAL A 116 -5.71 -0.47 13.30
N LEU A 117 -4.48 -0.95 13.53
CA LEU A 117 -3.70 -1.64 12.49
C LEU A 117 -4.34 -3.00 12.15
N VAL A 118 -4.88 -3.73 13.11
CA VAL A 118 -5.65 -4.96 12.84
C VAL A 118 -6.96 -4.66 12.13
N ALA A 119 -7.71 -3.62 12.57
CA ALA A 119 -8.93 -3.15 11.90
C ALA A 119 -8.74 -2.85 10.41
N THR A 120 -7.58 -2.30 10.07
CA THR A 120 -7.22 -1.93 8.70
C THR A 120 -6.46 -3.04 7.99
N GLN A 121 -6.38 -4.25 8.59
CA GLN A 121 -5.61 -5.39 8.09
C GLN A 121 -4.14 -5.06 7.78
N MET A 122 -3.59 -4.06 8.45
CA MET A 122 -2.16 -3.73 8.41
C MET A 122 -1.37 -4.57 9.42
N SER A 123 -2.03 -5.18 10.40
CA SER A 123 -1.48 -6.15 11.33
C SER A 123 -2.40 -7.36 11.55
N ASP A 124 -1.82 -8.47 11.98
CA ASP A 124 -2.51 -9.68 12.46
C ASP A 124 -2.29 -9.93 13.95
N LYS A 125 -1.60 -9.02 14.66
CA LYS A 125 -1.32 -9.15 16.09
C LYS A 125 -2.55 -8.76 16.91
N TRP A 126 -3.58 -9.57 16.80
CA TRP A 126 -4.71 -9.53 17.72
C TRP A 126 -4.34 -10.29 18.99
N LEU A 127 -4.38 -9.65 20.14
CA LEU A 127 -4.19 -10.36 21.41
C LEU A 127 -5.43 -11.23 21.64
N GLU A 128 -5.24 -12.54 21.86
CA GLU A 128 -6.32 -13.53 22.03
C GLU A 128 -7.30 -13.18 23.17
N ASN A 129 -6.88 -12.36 24.14
CA ASN A 129 -7.70 -11.93 25.29
C ASN A 129 -8.42 -10.57 25.07
N ASN A 130 -8.44 -10.04 23.84
CA ASN A 130 -9.01 -8.72 23.58
C ASN A 130 -10.50 -8.82 23.18
N ASN A 131 -11.40 -8.37 24.05
CA ASN A 131 -12.86 -8.38 23.81
C ASN A 131 -13.35 -7.29 22.83
N GLU A 132 -12.48 -6.40 22.36
CA GLU A 132 -12.84 -5.25 21.53
C GLU A 132 -12.79 -5.56 20.03
N MET A 133 -13.88 -5.91 19.35
CA MET A 133 -13.81 -6.17 17.90
C MET A 133 -13.66 -4.87 17.09
N PRO A 134 -12.70 -4.77 16.14
CA PRO A 134 -12.59 -3.58 15.31
C PRO A 134 -13.73 -3.53 14.28
N VAL A 135 -14.42 -2.38 14.25
CA VAL A 135 -15.50 -2.09 13.29
C VAL A 135 -15.10 -0.91 12.42
N LEU A 136 -14.99 -1.10 11.10
CA LEU A 136 -14.89 0.04 10.18
C LEU A 136 -16.30 0.48 9.79
N ASN A 137 -16.65 1.72 10.13
CA ASN A 137 -17.87 2.35 9.68
C ASN A 137 -17.60 3.13 8.40
N PHE A 138 -18.14 2.67 7.28
CA PHE A 138 -18.19 3.42 6.03
C PHE A 138 -19.60 3.95 5.85
N GLN A 139 -19.81 5.27 5.97
CA GLN A 139 -21.11 5.91 5.70
C GLN A 139 -22.28 5.17 6.41
N ASP A 140 -22.16 5.00 7.73
CA ASP A 140 -23.14 4.29 8.59
C ASP A 140 -23.33 2.80 8.31
N ARG A 141 -22.46 2.18 7.50
CA ARG A 141 -22.37 0.72 7.36
C ARG A 141 -21.13 0.22 8.11
N GLY A 142 -21.37 -0.48 9.22
CA GLY A 142 -20.32 -1.16 9.97
C GLY A 142 -19.92 -2.48 9.31
N LEU A 143 -18.64 -2.67 9.08
CA LEU A 143 -18.03 -3.95 8.74
C LEU A 143 -17.18 -4.41 9.93
N LEU A 144 -17.56 -5.56 10.49
CA LEU A 144 -16.76 -6.26 11.49
C LEU A 144 -15.60 -6.99 10.80
N PHE A 145 -14.40 -6.89 11.37
CA PHE A 145 -13.30 -7.78 11.03
C PHE A 145 -13.26 -8.91 12.06
N LEU A 146 -13.22 -10.16 11.57
CA LEU A 146 -13.00 -11.38 12.35
C LEU A 146 -11.50 -11.69 12.44
#